data_AF-A0A7L2VUY3-F1
#
_entry.id   AF-A0A7L2VUY3-F1
#
_cell.length_a   1.000
_cell.length_b   1.000
_cell.length_c   1.000
_cell.angle_alpha   90.00
_cell.angle_beta   90.00
_cell.angle_gamma   90.00
#
_symmetry.space_group_name_H-M   'P 1'
#
loop_
_entity.id
_entity.type
_entity.pdbx_description
1 polymer ?
#
loop_
_entity_poly.entity_id
_entity_poly.type
_entity_poly.pdbx_seq_one_letter_code
_entity_poly.pdbx_strand_id
1 'polypeptide(L)' 'AGAAVPAGELTVKGYAWSGGGREVVRVDVSLDGGRSWRAARLKGERPAPGRAWAWVLWELEAPVA' A
#
# COMPACT_ATOMS: atom_id res chain seq x y z
N ALA A 1 -18.39 14.02 3.66
CA ALA A 1 -18.16 13.23 4.88
C ALA A 1 -17.31 12.02 4.51
N GLY A 2 -16.45 11.54 5.41
CA GLY A 2 -15.66 10.31 5.22
C GLY A 2 -16.48 9.05 5.48
N ALA A 3 -15.88 7.87 5.25
CA ALA A 3 -16.49 6.59 5.59
C ALA A 3 -16.42 6.33 7.11
N ALA A 4 -17.49 5.76 7.68
CA ALA A 4 -17.47 5.19 9.03
C ALA A 4 -17.08 3.71 8.92
N VAL A 5 -16.06 3.30 9.67
CA VAL A 5 -15.58 1.90 9.71
C VAL A 5 -15.77 1.34 11.13
N PRO A 6 -16.06 0.03 11.29
CA PRO A 6 -16.10 -0.59 12.60
C PRO A 6 -14.74 -0.52 13.30
N ALA A 7 -14.75 -0.45 14.63
CA ALA A 7 -13.56 -0.66 15.44
C ALA A 7 -13.07 -2.12 15.32
N GLY A 8 -11.76 -2.33 15.47
CA GLY A 8 -11.10 -3.63 15.31
C GLY A 8 -10.06 -3.60 14.19
N GLU A 9 -10.03 -4.63 13.36
CA GLU A 9 -9.09 -4.73 12.23
C GLU A 9 -9.67 -4.13 10.95
N LEU A 10 -8.91 -3.23 10.32
CA LEU A 10 -9.21 -2.63 9.03
C LEU A 10 -8.15 -3.06 8.00
N THR A 11 -8.61 -3.61 6.86
CA THR A 11 -7.74 -3.84 5.70
C THR A 11 -7.74 -2.61 4.81
N VAL A 12 -6.68 -1.81 4.89
CA VAL A 12 -6.43 -0.69 3.96
C VAL A 12 -5.82 -1.24 2.68
N LYS A 13 -6.33 -0.82 1.52
CA LYS A 13 -5.87 -1.27 0.20
C LYS A 13 -5.57 -0.09 -0.70
N GLY A 14 -4.69 -0.30 -1.67
CA GLY A 14 -4.45 0.66 -2.72
C GLY A 14 -3.57 0.12 -3.83
N TYR A 15 -3.09 1.03 -4.68
CA TYR A 15 -2.10 0.74 -5.70
C TYR A 15 -0.92 1.72 -5.59
N ALA A 16 0.22 1.35 -6.15
CA ALA A 16 1.39 2.20 -6.32
C ALA A 16 2.05 1.90 -7.67
N TRP A 17 2.73 2.88 -8.25
CA TRP A 17 3.37 2.73 -9.56
C TRP A 17 4.53 3.72 -9.72
N SER A 18 5.53 3.36 -10.51
CA SER A 18 6.60 4.25 -10.96
C SER A 18 6.85 4.10 -12.47
N GLY A 19 7.11 5.21 -13.14
CA GLY A 19 7.41 5.21 -14.58
C GLY A 19 8.76 4.61 -14.94
N GLY A 20 8.98 4.37 -16.23
CA GLY A 20 10.27 3.89 -16.76
C GLY A 20 10.64 2.46 -16.33
N GLY A 21 9.65 1.67 -15.88
CA GLY A 21 9.84 0.25 -15.58
C GLY A 21 10.50 0.01 -14.23
N ARG A 22 10.50 1.04 -13.36
CA ARG A 22 11.04 0.97 -12.01
C ARG A 22 10.05 0.28 -11.07
N GLU A 23 10.53 -0.74 -10.37
CA GLU A 23 9.76 -1.49 -9.40
C GLU A 23 9.41 -0.63 -8.18
N VAL A 24 8.17 -0.73 -7.70
CA VAL A 24 7.80 -0.22 -6.36
C VAL A 24 8.34 -1.19 -5.33
N VAL A 25 9.34 -0.76 -4.57
CA VAL A 25 10.01 -1.64 -3.59
C VAL A 25 9.36 -1.59 -2.20
N ARG A 26 8.58 -0.54 -1.90
CA ARG A 26 7.87 -0.38 -0.62
C ARG A 26 6.71 0.59 -0.77
N VAL A 27 5.65 0.37 0.00
CA VAL A 27 4.59 1.33 0.30
C VAL A 27 4.49 1.46 1.80
N ASP A 28 4.64 2.68 2.31
CA ASP A 28 4.46 3.00 3.73
C ASP A 28 3.11 3.69 3.91
N VAL A 29 2.31 3.23 4.87
CA VAL A 29 0.96 3.72 5.14
C VAL A 29 0.89 4.30 6.55
N SER A 30 0.23 5.44 6.70
CA SER A 30 0.00 6.10 7.99
C SER A 30 -1.49 6.17 8.30
N LEU A 31 -1.82 6.04 9.59
CA LEU A 31 -3.18 6.16 10.13
C LEU A 31 -3.35 7.42 10.99
N ASP A 32 -2.28 8.19 11.20
CA ASP A 32 -2.24 9.33 12.12
C ASP A 32 -1.86 10.65 11.44
N GLY A 33 -2.01 10.70 10.11
CA GLY A 33 -1.69 11.88 9.29
C GLY A 33 -0.21 12.03 8.95
N GLY A 34 0.55 10.93 8.95
CA GLY A 34 1.96 10.90 8.53
C GLY A 34 2.97 11.02 9.66
N ARG A 35 2.55 10.89 10.93
CA ARG A 35 3.46 10.94 12.10
C ARG A 35 4.13 9.59 12.31
N SER A 36 3.41 8.49 12.12
CA SER A 36 3.95 7.13 12.12
C SER A 36 3.54 6.36 10.87
N TRP A 37 4.33 5.34 10.53
CA TRP A 37 4.25 4.61 9.27
C TRP A 37 4.39 3.11 9.49
N ARG A 38 3.65 2.32 8.71
CA ARG A 38 3.74 0.85 8.67
C ARG A 38 3.91 0.41 7.22
N ALA A 39 4.80 -0.54 6.99
CA ALA A 39 5.02 -1.09 5.65
C ALA A 39 3.83 -1.97 5.24
N ALA A 40 3.24 -1.68 4.08
CA ALA A 40 2.19 -2.49 3.48
C ALA A 40 2.75 -3.72 2.75
N ARG A 41 1.94 -4.77 2.66
CA ARG A 41 2.25 -5.94 1.85
C ARG A 41 1.97 -5.64 0.38
N LEU A 42 3.02 -5.72 -0.45
CA LEU A 42 2.88 -5.64 -1.90
C LEU A 42 2.35 -6.97 -2.46
N LYS A 43 1.44 -6.87 -3.43
CA LYS A 43 0.80 -7.99 -4.15
C LYS A 43 1.19 -7.96 -5.61
N GLY A 44 1.32 -9.15 -6.20
CA GLY A 44 1.66 -9.35 -7.60
C GLY A 44 3.00 -10.06 -7.75
N GLU A 45 3.34 -10.35 -9.01
CA GLU A 45 4.60 -10.96 -9.36
C GLU A 45 5.71 -9.93 -9.43
N ARG A 46 6.94 -10.38 -9.19
CA ARG A 46 8.12 -9.53 -9.34
C ARG A 46 8.48 -9.40 -10.81
N PRO A 47 8.38 -8.21 -11.42
CA PRO A 47 8.75 -8.02 -12.82
C PRO A 47 10.26 -8.14 -13.00
N ALA A 48 10.69 -8.46 -14.23
CA ALA A 48 12.10 -8.37 -14.58
C ALA A 48 12.60 -6.92 -14.40
N PRO A 49 13.89 -6.73 -14.02
CA PRO A 49 14.47 -5.40 -13.85
C PRO A 49 14.22 -4.49 -15.06
N GLY A 50 13.76 -3.25 -14.82
CA GLY A 50 13.43 -2.29 -15.88
C GLY A 50 12.15 -2.59 -16.66
N ARG A 51 11.33 -3.56 -16.23
CA ARG A 51 10.08 -3.95 -16.91
C ARG A 51 8.86 -3.95 -15.97
N ALA A 52 8.92 -3.17 -14.89
CA ALA A 52 7.79 -2.97 -13.97
C ALA A 52 6.77 -1.96 -14.53
N TRP A 53 6.03 -2.35 -15.57
CA TRP A 53 5.09 -1.45 -16.25
C TRP A 53 3.71 -1.39 -15.59
N ALA A 54 3.28 -2.49 -14.98
CA ALA A 54 2.04 -2.57 -14.25
C ALA A 54 2.17 -1.89 -12.87
N TRP A 55 1.04 -1.42 -12.35
CA TRP A 55 0.94 -1.05 -10.94
C TRP A 55 1.21 -2.26 -10.03
N VAL A 56 1.49 -1.95 -8.76
CA VAL A 56 1.54 -2.94 -7.69
C VAL A 56 0.35 -2.67 -6.78
N LEU A 57 -0.49 -3.68 -6.56
CA LEU A 57 -1.53 -3.61 -5.53
C LEU A 57 -0.89 -3.80 -4.16
N TRP A 58 -1.40 -3.15 -3.14
CA TRP A 58 -0.91 -3.32 -1.78
C TRP A 58 -2.05 -3.38 -0.78
N GLU A 59 -1.78 -4.02 0.37
CA GLU A 59 -2.69 -4.01 1.51
C GLU A 59 -1.96 -3.95 2.84
N LEU A 60 -2.63 -3.38 3.84
CA LEU A 60 -2.19 -3.33 5.23
C LEU A 60 -3.37 -3.70 6.13
N GLU A 61 -3.19 -4.72 6.96
CA GLU A 61 -4.07 -4.99 8.10
C GLU A 61 -3.66 -4.09 9.27
N ALA A 62 -4.62 -3.33 9.79
CA ALA A 62 -4.38 -2.32 10.80
C ALA A 62 -5.46 -2.28 11.87
N PRO A 63 -5.08 -2.26 13.15
CA PRO A 63 -6.03 -1.98 14.21
C PRO A 63 -6.47 -0.52 14.14
N VAL A 64 -7.78 -0.30 14.21
CA VAL A 64 -8.44 1.00 14.32
C VAL A 64 -9.38 1.00 15.53
N ALA A 65 -9.32 2.07 16.31
CA ALA A 65 -10.12 2.26 17.52
C ALA A 65 -11.34 3.14 17.26
#